data_AF-A0A388T9I3-F1
#
_entry.id   AF-A0A388T9I3-F1
#
_cell.length_a   1.000
_cell.length_b   1.000
_cell.length_c   1.000
_cell.angle_alpha   90.00
_cell.angle_beta   90.00
_cell.angle_gamma   90.00
#
_symmetry.space_group_name_H-M   'P 1'
#
loop_
_entity.id
_entity.type
_entity.pdbx_description
1 polymer ?
#
loop_
_entity_poly.entity_id
_entity_poly.type
_entity_poly.pdbx_seq_one_letter_code
_entity_poly.pdbx_strand_id
1 'polypeptide(L)'
;MKTLAVLTRDDIRSLEIAINKTTCAQQALRANAIPANAPKTAADRFFREAIFAYADAQYLQGYFWRDLARRYGVEQKYMDRLHVDFNTNKLLMNE
;
A
#
# COMPACT_ATOMS: atom_id res chain seq x y z
N MET A 1 0.46 5.22 22.35
CA MET A 1 1.24 4.77 21.17
C MET A 1 2.62 4.34 21.64
N LYS A 2 2.94 3.06 21.47
CA LYS A 2 4.25 2.50 21.82
C LYS A 2 5.18 2.54 20.61
N THR A 3 6.42 2.99 20.77
CA THR A 3 7.43 2.86 19.71
C THR A 3 8.00 1.44 19.72
N LEU A 4 7.98 0.77 18.57
CA LEU A 4 8.58 -0.55 18.39
C LEU A 4 10.01 -0.45 17.86
N ALA A 5 10.24 0.39 16.86
CA ALA A 5 11.54 0.55 16.22
C ALA A 5 11.65 1.87 15.45
N VAL A 6 12.89 2.23 15.10
CA VAL A 6 13.17 3.19 14.03
C VAL A 6 13.46 2.39 12.76
N LEU A 7 12.69 2.64 11.71
CA LEU A 7 12.80 1.94 10.43
C LEU A 7 14.00 2.42 9.64
N THR A 8 14.56 1.52 8.83
CA THR A 8 15.63 1.88 7.91
C THR A 8 15.10 2.74 6.77
N ARG A 9 16.00 3.45 6.07
CA ARG A 9 15.62 4.21 4.87
C ARG A 9 14.99 3.33 3.80
N ASP A 10 15.45 2.08 3.67
CA ASP A 10 14.93 1.12 2.69
C ASP A 10 13.53 0.63 3.05
N ASP A 11 13.23 0.46 4.34
CA ASP A 11 11.87 0.14 4.82
C ASP A 11 10.90 1.28 4.49
N ILE A 12 11.29 2.53 4.79
CA ILE A 12 10.49 3.72 4.51
C ILE A 12 10.24 3.85 3.01
N ARG A 13 11.28 3.73 2.18
CA ARG A 13 11.16 3.78 0.73
C ARG A 13 10.25 2.67 0.19
N SER A 14 10.35 1.46 0.74
CA SER A 14 9.48 0.34 0.34
C SER A 14 8.02 0.62 0.66
N LEU A 15 7.74 1.21 1.84
CA LEU A 15 6.38 1.61 2.21
C LEU A 15 5.84 2.74 1.33
N GLU A 16 6.66 3.77 1.05
CA GLU A 16 6.29 4.85 0.14
C GLU A 16 5.94 4.32 -1.25
N ILE A 17 6.73 3.38 -1.77
CA ILE A 17 6.45 2.73 -3.06
C ILE A 17 5.13 1.94 -3.00
N ALA A 18 4.89 1.19 -1.93
CA ALA A 18 3.66 0.43 -1.76
C ALA A 18 2.43 1.35 -1.69
N ILE A 19 2.47 2.41 -0.87
CA ILE A 19 1.40 3.40 -0.75
C ILE A 19 1.15 4.08 -2.09
N ASN A 20 2.20 4.56 -2.76
CA ASN A 20 2.07 5.22 -4.07
C ASN A 20 1.46 4.29 -5.12
N LYS A 21 1.88 3.02 -5.16
CA LYS A 21 1.27 2.02 -6.05
C LYS A 21 -0.22 1.82 -5.77
N THR A 22 -0.60 1.73 -4.49
CA THR A 22 -2.02 1.63 -4.10
C THR A 22 -2.80 2.86 -4.53
N THR A 23 -2.28 4.06 -4.27
CA THR A 23 -2.94 5.32 -4.66
C THR A 23 -3.08 5.45 -6.17
N CYS A 24 -2.03 5.16 -6.95
CA CYS A 24 -2.10 5.18 -8.42
C CYS A 24 -3.09 4.16 -8.96
N ALA A 25 -3.13 2.95 -8.40
CA ALA A 25 -4.08 1.93 -8.83
C ALA A 25 -5.53 2.32 -8.50
N GLN A 26 -5.80 2.92 -7.34
CA GLN A 26 -7.12 3.48 -7.00
C GLN A 26 -7.54 4.61 -7.95
N GLN A 27 -6.59 5.45 -8.37
CA GLN A 27 -6.87 6.51 -9.35
C GLN A 27 -7.21 5.92 -10.73
N ALA A 28 -6.52 4.85 -11.15
CA ALA A 28 -6.78 4.16 -12.40
C ALA A 28 -8.16 3.47 -12.45
N LEU A 29 -8.75 3.16 -11.29
CA LEU A 29 -10.09 2.59 -11.17
C LEU A 29 -11.23 3.63 -11.27
N ARG A 30 -10.92 4.92 -11.30
CA ARG A 30 -11.96 5.97 -11.35
C ARG A 30 -12.65 5.99 -12.71
N ALA A 31 -13.94 6.32 -12.72
CA ALA A 31 -14.74 6.38 -13.95
C ALA A 31 -14.18 7.37 -15.00
N ASN A 32 -13.45 8.41 -14.56
CA ASN A 32 -12.79 9.39 -15.41
C ASN A 32 -11.33 9.04 -15.77
N ALA A 33 -10.84 7.84 -15.42
CA ALA A 33 -9.49 7.41 -15.74
C ALA A 33 -9.33 6.99 -17.22
N ILE A 34 -10.45 6.72 -17.91
CA ILE A 34 -10.43 6.40 -19.34
C ILE A 34 -10.18 7.68 -20.14
N PRO A 35 -9.16 7.72 -21.03
CA PRO A 35 -8.91 8.86 -21.90
C PRO A 35 -10.13 9.20 -22.76
N ALA A 36 -10.45 10.49 -22.94
CA ALA A 36 -11.64 10.94 -23.66
C ALA A 36 -11.74 10.44 -25.12
N ASN A 37 -10.60 10.13 -25.75
CA ASN A 37 -10.52 9.63 -27.13
C ASN A 37 -10.32 8.10 -27.20
N ALA A 38 -10.40 7.38 -26.08
CA ALA A 38 -10.27 5.93 -26.08
C ALA A 38 -11.48 5.29 -26.79
N PRO A 39 -11.25 4.26 -27.64
CA PRO A 39 -12.36 3.50 -28.23
C PRO A 39 -13.26 2.93 -27.13
N LYS A 40 -14.59 2.94 -27.34
CA LYS A 40 -15.55 2.35 -26.37
C LYS A 40 -15.24 0.89 -26.04
N THR A 41 -14.68 0.16 -27.00
CA THR A 41 -14.26 -1.25 -26.86
C THR A 41 -13.01 -1.43 -25.99
N ALA A 42 -12.25 -0.37 -25.70
CA ALA A 42 -11.05 -0.43 -24.87
C ALA A 42 -11.36 -0.23 -23.37
N ALA A 43 -12.54 0.30 -23.02
CA ALA A 43 -12.92 0.63 -21.64
C ALA A 43 -12.80 -0.58 -20.70
N ASP A 44 -13.33 -1.74 -21.10
CA ASP A 44 -13.28 -2.98 -20.31
C ASP A 44 -11.85 -3.42 -20.03
N ARG A 45 -10.95 -3.23 -21.01
CA ARG A 45 -9.52 -3.53 -20.82
C ARG A 45 -8.91 -2.60 -19.78
N PHE A 46 -9.16 -1.29 -19.84
CA PHE A 46 -8.64 -0.33 -18.86
C PHE A 46 -9.11 -0.66 -17.44
N PHE A 47 -10.41 -0.94 -17.26
CA PHE A 47 -10.94 -1.31 -15.95
C PHE A 47 -10.32 -2.61 -15.44
N ARG A 48 -10.20 -3.63 -16.30
CA ARG A 48 -9.58 -4.91 -15.93
C ARG A 48 -8.13 -4.74 -15.48
N GLU A 49 -7.32 -4.02 -16.24
CA GLU A 49 -5.92 -3.75 -15.89
C GLU A 49 -5.81 -2.93 -14.60
N ALA A 50 -6.69 -1.95 -14.40
CA ALA A 50 -6.73 -1.16 -13.17
C ALA A 50 -7.12 -2.02 -11.94
N ILE A 51 -8.04 -2.97 -12.09
CA ILE A 51 -8.42 -3.92 -11.02
C ILE A 51 -7.23 -4.81 -10.65
N PHE A 52 -6.52 -5.36 -11.64
CA PHE A 52 -5.34 -6.18 -11.37
C PHE A 52 -4.21 -5.39 -10.72
N ALA A 53 -3.91 -4.20 -11.25
CA ALA A 53 -2.91 -3.32 -10.65
C ALA A 53 -3.25 -2.97 -9.19
N TYR A 54 -4.54 -2.81 -8.87
CA TYR A 54 -4.99 -2.57 -7.49
C TYR A 54 -4.81 -3.80 -6.60
N ALA A 55 -5.20 -4.99 -7.08
CA ALA A 55 -5.00 -6.23 -6.34
C ALA A 55 -3.51 -6.49 -6.04
N ASP A 56 -2.64 -6.27 -7.01
CA ASP A 56 -1.18 -6.40 -6.85
C ASP A 56 -0.63 -5.40 -5.82
N ALA A 57 -1.10 -4.15 -5.85
CA ALA A 57 -0.70 -3.13 -4.89
C ALA A 57 -1.15 -3.49 -3.45
N GLN A 58 -2.39 -3.96 -3.29
CA GLN A 58 -2.90 -4.45 -2.01
C GLN A 58 -2.08 -5.63 -1.48
N TYR A 59 -1.68 -6.56 -2.36
CA TYR A 59 -0.84 -7.69 -1.99
C TYR A 59 0.54 -7.23 -1.46
N LEU A 60 1.20 -6.30 -2.17
CA LEU A 60 2.49 -5.74 -1.77
C LEU A 60 2.41 -5.01 -0.42
N GLN A 61 1.36 -4.21 -0.22
CA GLN A 61 1.15 -3.51 1.05
C GLN A 61 0.91 -4.50 2.20
N GLY A 62 0.10 -5.54 1.97
CA GLY A 62 -0.11 -6.61 2.96
C GLY A 62 1.17 -7.39 3.28
N TYR A 63 2.01 -7.64 2.27
CA TYR A 63 3.30 -8.29 2.46
C TYR A 63 4.23 -7.44 3.34
N PHE A 64 4.32 -6.14 3.06
CA PHE A 64 5.12 -5.20 3.84
C PHE A 64 4.74 -5.22 5.33
N TRP A 65 3.45 -5.12 5.66
CA TRP A 65 2.99 -5.13 7.05
C TRP A 65 3.25 -6.46 7.75
N ARG A 66 3.05 -7.59 7.05
CA ARG A 66 3.35 -8.92 7.60
C ARG A 66 4.83 -9.09 7.88
N ASP A 67 5.70 -8.60 7.00
CA ASP A 67 7.14 -8.70 7.21
C ASP A 67 7.60 -7.83 8.39
N LEU A 68 7.10 -6.59 8.53
CA LEU A 68 7.36 -5.77 9.73
C LEU A 68 6.85 -6.45 11.00
N ALA A 69 5.61 -6.95 11.00
CA ALA A 69 5.03 -7.62 12.15
C ALA A 69 5.90 -8.82 12.57
N ARG A 70 6.34 -9.64 11.61
CA ARG A 70 7.25 -10.76 11.85
C ARG A 70 8.60 -10.30 12.41
N ARG A 71 9.21 -9.26 11.83
CA ARG A 71 10.53 -8.74 12.26
C ARG A 71 10.52 -8.21 13.69
N TYR A 72 9.41 -7.61 14.12
CA TYR A 72 9.28 -6.97 15.43
C TYR A 72 8.40 -7.75 16.41
N GLY A 73 8.09 -9.02 16.12
CA GLY A 73 7.39 -9.92 17.04
C GLY A 73 5.92 -9.54 17.32
N VAL A 74 5.26 -8.88 16.38
CA VAL A 74 3.84 -8.51 16.48
C VAL A 74 2.96 -9.63 15.95
N GLU A 75 2.04 -10.11 16.78
CA GLU A 75 1.06 -11.14 16.36
C GLU A 75 0.16 -10.61 15.23
N GLN A 76 -0.25 -11.49 14.31
CA GLN A 76 -1.07 -11.11 13.15
C GLN A 76 -2.35 -10.37 13.53
N LYS A 77 -2.97 -10.74 14.66
CA LYS A 77 -4.20 -10.11 15.17
C LYS A 77 -4.04 -8.64 15.63
N TYR A 78 -2.80 -8.15 15.71
CA TYR A 78 -2.46 -6.77 16.09
C TYR A 78 -1.78 -6.00 14.95
N MET A 79 -1.69 -6.58 13.75
CA MET A 79 -1.00 -5.95 12.60
C MET A 79 -1.69 -4.66 12.14
N ASP A 80 -3.01 -4.58 12.29
CA ASP A 80 -3.84 -3.40 12.03
C ASP A 80 -3.55 -2.22 12.97
N ARG A 81 -2.89 -2.49 14.11
CA ARG A 81 -2.46 -1.47 15.08
C ARG A 81 -1.10 -0.86 14.76
N LEU A 82 -0.40 -1.39 13.76
CA LEU A 82 0.89 -0.86 13.31
C LEU A 82 0.71 0.44 12.54
N HIS A 83 1.57 1.41 12.83
CA HIS A 83 1.59 2.69 12.16
C HIS A 83 3.04 3.13 11.93
N VAL A 84 3.32 3.80 10.81
CA VAL A 84 4.64 4.39 10.54
C VAL A 84 4.52 5.90 10.56
N ASP A 85 5.28 6.55 11.44
CA ASP A 85 5.48 7.99 11.43
C ASP A 85 6.61 8.33 10.44
N PHE A 86 6.25 8.90 9.29
CA PHE A 86 7.20 9.28 8.24
C PHE A 86 8.09 10.48 8.60
N ASN A 87 7.71 11.30 9.59
CA ASN A 87 8.57 12.41 10.02
C ASN A 87 9.74 11.90 10.88
N THR A 88 9.50 10.86 11.67
CA THR A 88 10.49 10.31 12.60
C THR A 88 11.00 8.92 12.23
N ASN A 89 10.50 8.35 11.14
CA ASN A 89 10.72 6.98 10.68
C ASN A 89 10.41 5.91 11.74
N LYS A 90 9.53 6.22 12.70
CA LYS A 90 9.21 5.29 13.80
C LYS A 90 8.09 4.35 13.40
N LEU A 91 8.29 3.06 13.65
CA LEU A 91 7.22 2.08 13.72
C LEU A 91 6.58 2.17 15.11
N LEU A 92 5.28 2.48 15.12
CA LEU A 92 4.46 2.67 16.29
C LEU A 92 3.37 1.60 16.35
N MET A 93 2.91 1.30 17.56
CA MET A 93 1.79 0.40 17.81
C MET A 93 0.74 1.12 18.66
N ASN A 94 -0.51 1.09 18.19
CA ASN A 94 -1.66 1.50 18.98
C ASN A 94 -1.99 0.39 20.00
N GLU A 95 -2.27 0.78 21.24
CA GLU A 95 -2.64 -0.15 22.30
C GLU A 95 -4.08 -0.62 22.15
#